data_AF-A0A914PXI2-F1
#
_entry.id   AF-A0A914PXI2-F1
#
_cell.length_a   1.000
_cell.length_b   1.000
_cell.length_c   1.000
_cell.angle_alpha   90.00
_cell.angle_beta   90.00
_cell.angle_gamma   90.00
#
_symmetry.space_group_name_H-M   'P 1'
#
loop_
_entity.id
_entity.type
_entity.pdbx_description
1 polymer ?
#
loop_
_entity_poly.entity_id
_entity_poly.type
_entity_poly.pdbx_seq_one_letter_code
_entity_poly.pdbx_strand_id
1 'polypeptide(L)'
;MGLGHLMAEEENQLKLINQQWRRGNITNFDYLMTLNKLAGRSFNDLMQYPVFPFILSDYRSTILDLNSTQSFRDLSKPMAIQNKQMEEYYIHNYESLAEENKRIRKEGETFYSSMFGAYHYGSHYSNTGIIAHYLVRVSPFTNVALEYQGLFLTLNYNQ
;
A
#
# COMPACT_ATOMS: atom_id res chain seq x y z
N MET A 1 6.50 -3.25 32.26
CA MET A 1 6.55 -2.12 31.31
C MET A 1 5.15 -1.94 30.74
N GLY A 2 4.53 -0.76 30.92
CA GLY A 2 3.15 -0.52 30.52
C GLY A 2 3.03 0.05 29.10
N LEU A 3 1.91 -0.19 28.43
CA LEU A 3 1.61 0.28 27.07
C LEU A 3 1.86 1.79 26.88
N GLY A 4 1.53 2.62 27.87
CA GLY A 4 1.74 4.07 27.79
C GLY A 4 3.22 4.50 27.69
N HIS A 5 4.15 3.69 28.21
CA HIS A 5 5.59 3.99 28.11
C HIS A 5 6.10 3.70 26.69
N LEU A 6 5.65 2.61 26.07
CA LEU A 6 6.01 2.22 24.70
C LEU A 6 5.51 3.27 23.69
N MET A 7 4.26 3.72 23.83
CA MET A 7 3.69 4.75 22.93
C MET A 7 4.44 6.08 23.02
N ALA A 8 4.87 6.49 24.22
CA ALA A 8 5.64 7.71 24.42
C ALA A 8 7.06 7.62 23.81
N GLU A 9 7.66 6.42 23.83
CA GLU A 9 8.97 6.17 23.24
C GLU A 9 8.91 6.21 21.70
N GLU A 10 7.86 5.62 21.10
CA GLU A 10 7.60 5.69 19.66
C GLU A 10 7.33 7.13 19.19
N GLU A 11 6.56 7.92 19.96
CA GLU A 11 6.29 9.32 19.63
C GLU A 11 7.57 10.17 19.67
N ASN A 12 8.42 9.95 20.67
CA ASN A 12 9.72 10.63 20.77
C ASN A 12 10.66 10.22 19.62
N GLN A 13 10.68 8.93 19.28
CA GLN A 13 11.45 8.43 18.15
C GLN A 13 10.99 9.06 16.83
N LEU A 14 9.67 9.15 16.59
CA LEU A 14 9.09 9.79 15.40
C LEU A 14 9.51 11.27 15.27
N LYS A 15 9.47 12.03 16.37
CA LYS A 15 9.92 13.43 16.40
C LYS A 15 11.39 13.55 16.03
N LEU A 16 12.25 12.69 16.60
CA LEU A 16 13.68 12.70 16.33
C LEU A 16 13.99 12.42 14.86
N ILE A 17 13.41 11.34 14.29
CA ILE A 17 13.70 10.95 12.91
C ILE A 17 13.15 11.94 11.90
N ASN A 18 12.03 12.62 12.21
CA ASN A 18 11.51 13.70 11.38
C ASN A 18 12.49 14.89 11.34
N GLN A 19 13.06 15.29 12.48
CA GLN A 19 14.05 16.36 12.53
C GLN A 19 15.33 15.99 11.76
N GLN A 20 15.81 14.76 11.91
CA GLN A 20 17.00 14.28 11.21
C GLN A 20 16.78 14.28 9.69
N TRP A 21 15.61 13.81 9.23
CA TRP A 21 15.27 13.81 7.81
C TRP A 21 15.15 15.24 7.25
N ARG A 22 14.45 16.14 7.96
CA ARG A 22 14.31 17.55 7.56
C ARG A 22 15.65 18.30 7.49
N ARG A 23 16.64 17.90 8.29
CA ARG A 23 18.01 18.44 8.26
C ARG A 23 18.89 17.80 7.18
N GLY A 24 18.42 16.75 6.50
CA GLY A 24 19.22 15.99 5.55
C GLY A 24 20.23 15.02 6.19
N ASN A 25 20.11 14.75 7.49
CA ASN A 25 21.00 13.85 8.22
C ASN A 25 20.72 12.37 7.94
N ILE A 26 19.54 12.05 7.41
CA ILE A 26 19.15 10.71 6.97
C ILE A 26 18.48 10.79 5.60
N THR A 27 18.59 9.72 4.82
CA THR A 27 18.03 9.68 3.46
C THR A 27 16.51 9.52 3.48
N ASN A 28 15.85 9.81 2.35
CA ASN A 28 14.42 9.50 2.17
C ASN A 28 14.13 8.01 2.41
N PHE A 29 15.05 7.13 2.01
CA PHE A 29 14.91 5.69 2.19
C PHE A 29 14.90 5.31 3.67
N ASP A 30 15.89 5.79 4.44
CA ASP A 30 16.00 5.49 5.88
C ASP A 30 14.80 6.04 6.67
N TYR A 31 14.36 7.25 6.29
CA TYR A 31 13.19 7.87 6.88
C TYR A 31 11.93 7.04 6.62
N LEU A 32 11.64 6.68 5.37
CA LEU A 32 10.49 5.84 5.02
C LEU A 32 10.57 4.45 5.64
N MET A 33 11.76 3.86 5.73
CA MET A 33 11.92 2.56 6.39
C MET A 33 11.62 2.64 7.88
N THR A 34 12.04 3.72 8.53
CA THR A 34 11.72 3.96 9.94
C THR A 34 10.22 4.18 10.14
N LEU A 35 9.55 4.93 9.25
CA LEU A 35 8.10 5.11 9.29
C LEU A 35 7.36 3.78 9.12
N ASN A 36 7.81 2.92 8.19
CA ASN A 36 7.26 1.58 8.03
C ASN A 36 7.37 0.77 9.33
N LYS A 37 8.56 0.73 9.95
CA LYS A 37 8.79 0.03 11.21
C LYS A 37 7.88 0.54 12.34
N LEU A 38 7.80 1.86 12.51
CA LEU A 38 6.94 2.48 13.54
C LEU A 38 5.44 2.23 13.28
N ALA A 39 5.04 2.04 12.03
CA ALA A 39 3.68 1.66 11.66
C ALA A 39 3.39 0.15 11.81
N GLY A 40 4.31 -0.62 12.43
CA GLY A 40 4.16 -2.06 12.64
C GLY A 40 4.47 -2.93 11.43
N ARG A 41 5.00 -2.36 10.34
CA ARG A 41 5.34 -3.12 9.13
C ARG A 41 6.64 -3.87 9.29
N SER A 42 6.71 -5.06 8.69
CA SER A 42 7.84 -5.98 8.84
C SER A 42 8.04 -6.82 7.59
N PHE A 43 9.28 -7.21 7.33
CA PHE A 43 9.63 -8.16 6.27
C PHE A 43 9.14 -9.60 6.58
N ASN A 44 8.78 -9.88 7.84
CA ASN A 44 8.35 -11.20 8.29
C ASN A 44 6.84 -11.46 8.10
N ASP A 45 6.04 -10.42 7.87
CA ASP A 45 4.60 -10.52 7.62
C ASP A 45 4.26 -9.91 6.25
N LEU A 46 3.93 -10.75 5.28
CA LEU A 46 3.62 -10.32 3.90
C LEU A 46 2.32 -9.51 3.81
N MET A 47 1.41 -9.64 4.77
CA MET A 47 0.21 -8.81 4.86
C MET A 47 0.55 -7.37 5.29
N GLN A 48 1.65 -7.20 6.03
CA GLN A 48 2.12 -5.92 6.59
C GLN A 48 3.55 -5.58 6.12
N TYR A 49 3.87 -5.92 4.88
CA TYR A 49 5.19 -5.66 4.31
C TYR A 49 5.49 -4.15 4.21
N PRO A 50 6.77 -3.71 4.28
CA PRO A 50 7.11 -2.30 4.09
C PRO A 50 6.63 -1.76 2.75
N VAL A 51 6.08 -0.55 2.75
CA VAL A 51 5.50 0.14 1.59
C VAL A 51 6.35 1.34 1.21
N PHE A 52 6.63 1.45 -0.09
CA PHE A 52 7.27 2.59 -0.70
C PHE A 52 6.42 3.13 -1.85
N PRO A 53 6.39 4.45 -2.07
CA PRO A 53 5.71 5.02 -3.23
C PRO A 53 6.49 4.71 -4.51
N PHE A 54 5.77 4.47 -5.61
CA PHE A 54 6.37 4.62 -6.94
C PHE A 54 6.79 6.08 -7.12
N ILE A 55 8.03 6.31 -7.57
CA ILE A 55 8.58 7.66 -7.73
C ILE A 55 8.55 8.10 -9.18
N LEU A 56 8.98 7.21 -10.10
CA LEU A 56 9.02 7.52 -11.52
C LEU A 56 7.66 7.29 -12.16
N SER A 57 7.33 8.14 -13.13
CA SER A 57 6.18 8.02 -14.04
C SER A 57 6.60 7.64 -15.46
N ASP A 58 7.84 7.95 -15.85
CA ASP A 58 8.37 7.62 -17.17
C ASP A 58 9.18 6.31 -17.14
N TYR A 59 8.62 5.28 -17.77
CA TYR A 59 9.26 3.99 -18.01
C TYR A 59 9.36 3.66 -19.50
N ARG A 60 9.17 4.66 -20.38
CA ARG A 60 9.10 4.47 -21.83
C ARG A 60 10.27 5.13 -22.55
N SER A 61 10.75 6.26 -22.04
CA SER A 61 11.91 6.94 -22.61
C SER A 61 13.15 6.07 -22.54
N THR A 62 13.97 6.10 -23.60
CA THR A 62 15.26 5.41 -23.63
C THR A 62 16.26 6.01 -22.66
N ILE A 63 16.16 7.32 -22.43
CA ILE A 63 16.95 8.07 -21.46
C ILE A 63 15.97 8.79 -20.53
N LEU A 64 16.08 8.53 -19.24
CA LEU A 64 15.26 9.15 -18.21
C LEU A 64 15.87 10.51 -17.80
N ASP A 65 15.12 11.60 -17.99
CA ASP A 65 15.54 12.93 -17.55
C ASP A 65 15.05 13.23 -16.12
N LEU A 66 15.95 13.14 -15.14
CA LEU A 66 15.65 13.41 -13.74
C LEU A 66 15.46 14.90 -13.41
N ASN A 67 15.65 15.81 -14.37
CA ASN A 67 15.33 17.23 -14.20
C ASN A 67 13.91 17.57 -14.68
N SER A 68 13.27 16.67 -15.42
CA SER A 68 11.90 16.84 -15.90
C SER A 68 10.91 16.46 -14.80
N THR A 69 10.01 17.37 -14.46
CA THR A 69 8.91 17.08 -13.52
C THR A 69 7.98 15.99 -14.04
N GLN A 70 7.91 15.78 -15.36
CA GLN A 70 7.08 14.76 -15.99
C GLN A 70 7.62 13.34 -15.79
N SER A 71 8.89 13.19 -15.42
CA SER A 71 9.51 11.90 -15.11
C SER A 71 9.17 11.38 -13.72
N PHE A 72 8.54 12.23 -12.88
CA PHE A 72 8.13 11.88 -11.53
C PHE A 72 6.60 11.82 -11.39
N ARG A 73 6.16 10.91 -10.55
CA ARG A 73 4.78 10.77 -10.11
C ARG A 73 4.38 11.96 -9.23
N ASP A 74 3.14 12.40 -9.34
CA ASP A 74 2.56 13.34 -8.38
C ASP A 74 2.32 12.64 -7.03
N LEU A 75 3.21 12.90 -6.06
CA LEU A 75 3.15 12.30 -4.73
C LEU A 75 1.98 12.82 -3.87
N SER A 76 1.33 13.93 -4.26
CA SER A 76 0.14 14.45 -3.57
C SER A 76 -1.11 13.61 -3.84
N LYS A 77 -1.08 12.80 -4.90
CA LYS A 77 -2.18 11.94 -5.32
C LYS A 77 -1.88 10.46 -5.05
N PRO A 78 -2.88 9.62 -4.72
CA PRO A 78 -2.76 8.17 -4.77
C PRO A 78 -2.38 7.65 -6.16
N MET A 79 -1.85 6.42 -6.23
CA MET A 79 -1.44 5.80 -7.51
C MET A 79 -2.62 5.64 -8.48
N ALA A 80 -3.81 5.33 -7.96
CA ALA A 80 -5.00 5.06 -8.77
C ALA A 80 -5.53 6.29 -9.52
N ILE A 81 -5.18 7.51 -9.09
CA ILE A 81 -5.71 8.77 -9.64
C ILE A 81 -4.62 9.69 -10.21
N GLN A 82 -3.51 9.11 -10.66
CA GLN A 82 -2.48 9.88 -11.38
C GLN A 82 -3.02 10.47 -12.69
N ASN A 83 -4.04 9.83 -13.28
CA ASN A 83 -4.82 10.37 -14.40
C ASN A 83 -6.14 10.96 -13.88
N LYS A 84 -6.46 12.19 -14.31
CA LYS A 84 -7.70 12.91 -13.96
C LYS A 84 -8.98 12.12 -14.27
N GLN A 85 -9.02 11.37 -15.37
CA GLN A 85 -10.18 10.55 -15.72
C GLN A 85 -10.46 9.46 -14.68
N MET A 86 -9.41 8.91 -14.07
CA MET A 86 -9.56 7.93 -12.99
C MET A 86 -10.05 8.57 -11.70
N GLU A 87 -9.67 9.81 -11.43
CA GLU A 87 -10.16 10.57 -10.27
C GLU A 87 -11.69 10.70 -10.29
N GLU A 88 -12.24 11.12 -11.43
CA GLU A 88 -13.70 11.23 -11.64
C GLU A 88 -14.40 9.87 -11.50
N TYR A 89 -13.82 8.81 -12.06
CA TYR A 89 -14.33 7.44 -11.91
C TYR A 89 -14.44 7.00 -10.44
N TYR A 90 -13.38 7.21 -9.64
CA TYR A 90 -13.35 6.76 -8.25
C TYR A 90 -14.29 7.58 -7.35
N ILE A 91 -14.45 8.88 -7.63
CA ILE A 91 -15.44 9.73 -6.96
C ILE A 91 -16.85 9.21 -7.26
N HIS A 92 -17.17 8.96 -8.53
CA HIS A 92 -18.49 8.46 -8.92
C HIS A 92 -18.81 7.08 -8.33
N ASN A 93 -17.82 6.18 -8.28
CA ASN A 93 -17.97 4.88 -7.63
C ASN A 93 -18.31 5.02 -6.13
N TYR A 94 -17.59 5.90 -5.42
CA TYR A 94 -17.86 6.17 -4.01
C TYR A 94 -19.27 6.73 -3.81
N GLU A 95 -19.69 7.72 -4.61
CA GLU A 95 -21.02 8.34 -4.52
C GLU A 95 -22.13 7.30 -4.72
N SER A 96 -21.99 6.46 -5.75
CA SER A 96 -22.94 5.38 -6.06
C SER A 96 -23.07 4.40 -4.89
N LEU A 97 -21.94 3.96 -4.30
CA LEU A 97 -21.93 3.10 -3.11
C LEU A 97 -22.52 3.79 -1.87
N ALA A 98 -22.30 5.09 -1.73
CA ALA A 98 -22.85 5.87 -0.62
C ALA A 98 -24.38 5.98 -0.71
N GLU A 99 -24.93 6.12 -1.92
CA GLU A 99 -26.37 6.10 -2.15
C GLU A 99 -26.99 4.73 -1.89
N GLU A 100 -26.36 3.66 -2.38
CA GLU A 100 -26.81 2.29 -2.13
C GLU A 100 -26.82 1.97 -0.64
N ASN A 101 -25.75 2.29 0.08
CA ASN A 101 -25.67 2.12 1.53
C ASN A 101 -26.77 2.89 2.29
N LYS A 102 -27.17 4.08 1.80
CA LYS A 102 -28.29 4.84 2.37
C LYS A 102 -29.64 4.16 2.13
N ARG A 103 -29.85 3.52 0.97
CA ARG A 103 -31.08 2.78 0.66
C ARG A 103 -31.20 1.55 1.54
N ILE A 104 -30.14 0.74 1.63
CA ILE A 104 -30.13 -0.50 2.42
C ILE A 104 -30.38 -0.22 3.92
N ARG A 105 -29.78 0.86 4.47
CA ARG A 105 -30.04 1.28 5.87
C ARG A 105 -31.48 1.69 6.14
N LYS A 106 -32.21 2.20 5.14
CA LYS A 106 -33.63 2.58 5.27
C LYS A 106 -34.57 1.38 5.18
N GLU A 107 -34.19 0.36 4.42
CA GLU A 107 -35.00 -0.85 4.19
C GLU A 107 -34.85 -1.91 5.29
N GLY A 108 -33.93 -1.70 6.24
CA GLY A 108 -33.76 -2.56 7.40
C GLY A 108 -33.01 -3.88 7.13
N GLU A 109 -32.40 -4.03 5.96
CA GLU A 109 -31.77 -5.28 5.53
C GLU A 109 -30.22 -5.29 5.63
N THR A 110 -29.71 -6.39 6.21
CA THR A 110 -28.34 -6.94 6.20
C THR A 110 -27.15 -6.16 6.80
N PHE A 111 -26.43 -6.88 7.65
CA PHE A 111 -25.21 -6.47 8.38
C PHE A 111 -24.00 -6.19 7.45
N TYR A 112 -23.93 -6.82 6.28
CA TYR A 112 -22.73 -6.85 5.44
C TYR A 112 -22.49 -5.58 4.60
N SER A 113 -23.52 -4.94 4.01
CA SER A 113 -23.31 -3.68 3.26
C SER A 113 -23.00 -2.49 4.19
N SER A 114 -23.58 -2.51 5.39
CA SER A 114 -23.35 -1.48 6.42
C SER A 114 -21.95 -1.52 7.02
N MET A 115 -21.25 -2.67 6.95
CA MET A 115 -20.00 -2.90 7.69
C MET A 115 -18.82 -2.09 7.14
N PHE A 116 -18.72 -1.93 5.82
CA PHE A 116 -17.55 -1.31 5.18
C PHE A 116 -17.78 0.11 4.66
N GLY A 117 -19.05 0.56 4.60
CA GLY A 117 -19.40 1.87 4.08
C GLY A 117 -19.03 2.07 2.61
N ALA A 118 -19.14 3.30 2.12
CA ALA A 118 -18.68 3.65 0.79
C ALA A 118 -17.15 3.77 0.78
N TYR A 119 -16.53 3.35 -0.32
CA TYR A 119 -15.08 3.39 -0.48
C TYR A 119 -14.70 3.79 -1.91
N HIS A 120 -13.52 4.40 -2.05
CA HIS A 120 -12.96 4.71 -3.35
C HIS A 120 -12.33 3.46 -3.96
N TYR A 121 -11.50 2.74 -3.21
CA TYR A 121 -10.71 1.62 -3.72
C TYR A 121 -11.18 0.30 -3.10
N GLY A 122 -11.64 -0.65 -3.93
CA GLY A 122 -12.01 -2.00 -3.49
C GLY A 122 -10.80 -2.92 -3.27
N SER A 123 -9.58 -2.44 -3.46
CA SER A 123 -8.34 -3.20 -3.31
C SER A 123 -7.31 -2.40 -2.53
N HIS A 124 -6.55 -3.10 -1.68
CA HIS A 124 -5.46 -2.50 -0.91
C HIS A 124 -4.16 -2.45 -1.70
N TYR A 125 -3.38 -1.38 -1.50
CA TYR A 125 -2.07 -1.15 -2.14
C TYR A 125 -0.95 -2.08 -1.62
N SER A 126 -1.21 -2.84 -0.56
CA SER A 126 -0.26 -3.75 0.09
C SER A 126 -1.01 -5.00 0.50
N ASN A 127 -0.61 -6.15 -0.05
CA ASN A 127 -1.12 -7.47 0.31
C ASN A 127 -0.11 -8.54 -0.10
N THR A 128 -0.26 -9.76 0.41
CA THR A 128 0.66 -10.89 0.15
C THR A 128 0.78 -11.19 -1.34
N GLY A 129 -0.30 -11.13 -2.10
CA GLY A 129 -0.28 -11.36 -3.54
C GLY A 129 0.65 -10.39 -4.28
N ILE A 130 0.60 -9.10 -3.94
CA ILE A 130 1.50 -8.08 -4.50
C ILE A 130 2.96 -8.41 -4.17
N ILE A 131 3.26 -8.73 -2.91
CA ILE A 131 4.65 -8.99 -2.47
C ILE A 131 5.20 -10.28 -3.08
N ALA A 132 4.42 -11.36 -3.06
CA ALA A 132 4.79 -12.64 -3.66
C ALA A 132 5.05 -12.50 -5.17
N HIS A 133 4.21 -11.73 -5.87
CA HIS A 133 4.42 -11.45 -7.29
C HIS A 133 5.67 -10.58 -7.54
N TYR A 134 5.85 -9.52 -6.77
CA TYR A 134 7.00 -8.61 -6.91
C TYR A 134 8.33 -9.35 -6.70
N LEU A 135 8.38 -10.26 -5.72
CA LEU A 135 9.59 -11.01 -5.34
C LEU A 135 9.66 -12.40 -5.97
N VAL A 136 8.82 -12.75 -6.94
CA VAL A 136 8.66 -14.12 -7.47
C VAL A 136 9.96 -14.79 -7.93
N ARG A 137 10.98 -14.01 -8.32
CA ARG A 137 12.31 -14.51 -8.75
C ARG A 137 13.32 -14.67 -7.62
N VAL A 138 12.93 -14.38 -6.38
CA VAL A 138 13.78 -14.45 -5.19
C VAL A 138 13.26 -15.57 -4.29
N SER A 139 14.13 -16.49 -3.87
CA SER A 139 13.75 -17.50 -2.87
C SER A 139 13.51 -16.82 -1.51
N PRO A 140 12.49 -17.21 -0.72
CA PRO A 140 11.54 -18.31 -0.93
C PRO A 140 10.23 -17.91 -1.65
N PHE A 141 10.12 -16.67 -2.17
CA PHE A 141 8.86 -16.09 -2.65
C PHE A 141 8.29 -16.77 -3.90
N THR A 142 9.10 -17.48 -4.68
CA THR A 142 8.59 -18.35 -5.76
C THR A 142 7.61 -19.39 -5.22
N ASN A 143 7.94 -20.04 -4.10
CA ASN A 143 7.07 -21.05 -3.49
C ASN A 143 5.81 -20.41 -2.90
N VAL A 144 5.96 -19.24 -2.27
CA VAL A 144 4.83 -18.46 -1.75
C VAL A 144 3.85 -18.10 -2.88
N ALA A 145 4.36 -17.67 -4.04
CA ALA A 145 3.53 -17.34 -5.20
C ALA A 145 2.81 -18.58 -5.76
N LEU A 146 3.48 -19.73 -5.85
CA LEU A 146 2.89 -20.99 -6.29
C LEU A 146 1.79 -21.47 -5.33
N GLU A 147 2.02 -21.37 -4.02
CA GLU A 147 1.04 -21.70 -2.99
C GLU A 147 -0.18 -20.78 -3.08
N TYR A 148 0.05 -19.47 -3.19
CA TYR A 148 -1.01 -18.47 -3.30
C TYR A 148 -1.89 -18.67 -4.55
N GLN A 149 -1.32 -19.18 -5.65
CA GLN A 149 -2.05 -19.50 -6.89
C GLN A 149 -2.68 -20.91 -6.89
N GLY A 150 -2.47 -21.71 -5.86
CA GLY A 150 -2.97 -23.09 -5.77
C GLY A 150 -2.17 -24.12 -6.61
N LEU A 151 -0.99 -23.76 -7.11
CA LEU A 151 -0.16 -24.60 -7.99
C LEU A 151 0.79 -25.54 -7.23
N PHE A 152 0.97 -25.37 -5.91
CA PHE A 152 1.93 -26.16 -5.13
C PHE A 152 1.58 -27.67 -5.06
N LEU A 153 0.28 -28.01 -5.08
CA LEU A 153 -0.18 -29.41 -5.12
C LEU A 153 0.00 -30.02 -6.52
N THR A 154 -0.11 -29.23 -7.59
CA THR A 154 0.00 -29.75 -8.97
C THR A 154 1.42 -30.11 -9.39
N LEU A 155 2.44 -29.48 -8.80
CA LEU A 155 3.85 -29.76 -9.13
C LEU A 155 4.40 -30.97 -8.38
N ASN A 156 3.94 -31.21 -7.14
CA ASN A 156 4.38 -32.35 -6.34
C ASN A 156 3.64 -33.67 -6.65
N TYR A 157 2.57 -33.64 -7.45
CA TYR A 157 1.86 -34.84 -7.93
C TYR A 157 2.42 -35.39 -9.25
N ASN A 158 3.36 -34.69 -9.89
CA ASN A 158 3.95 -35.07 -11.17
C ASN A 158 5.45 -35.43 -11.06
N GLN A 159 5.92 -35.77 -9.85
CA GLN A 159 7.22 -36.41 -9.58
C GLN A 159 6.98 -37.73 -8.86
#